data_AF-A0A6C2YWL9-F1
#
_entry.id   AF-A0A6C2YWL9-F1
#
_cell.length_a   1.000
_cell.length_b   1.000
_cell.length_c   1.000
_cell.angle_alpha   90.00
_cell.angle_beta   90.00
_cell.angle_gamma   90.00
#
_symmetry.space_group_name_H-M   'P 1'
#
loop_
_entity.id
_entity.type
_entity.pdbx_description
1 polymer ?
#
loop_
_entity_poly.entity_id
_entity_poly.type
_entity_poly.pdbx_seq_one_letter_code
_entity_poly.pdbx_strand_id
1 'polypeptide(L)'
;MVESILWSVGLRTTQVAVEASMTLLCGLIIAGVMRRMLGVEGIRNLFGANGSNGLFRAWAVGLVLPVCSVGVIPIAYEMRRAGVRSGTILAYVLAAPHVNPLSLLYGLTLSEPQVIICYAIASLLLALGAGYLWDRYFDRSSDYPATLQEPMPAPGPKRLLAVLTTAGQQAIHPMMGFAIIGVLFTGLLSGLLPHGCLSLTMRHDDPISPTLMTLISMPLYSGPLQGMMRIGLMFEHGNSVGAGFSLFELGIGVNIGLICWLAMMFGWKRVLIWFAILAIATLGIGYAMENPLYFAHEEATHTHAFDDWTSPFDTSFVPNWEFIRGKLKDKAGALELVSLAVMGSLMLLGGLLRLVDPQRRLDAWLTKAPPAGEVIASKYDLILPKSVLIAVSIAGLLIFSAIATYTFYPAVNEAFEQIAMVRTEAISAVRTGNREEGIRQLEHWDLLTRKLQVGQMIRTFRYDAEAAKITNDLRELIEEVRDELRADKLDEARKLLPQVEAAHRAVRAVYLGDAGTPPAPVLPTTPASE
;
A
#
# COMPACT_ATOMS: atom_id res chain seq x y z
N MET A 1 -31.55 8.97 5.56
CA MET A 1 -30.93 8.78 4.24
C MET A 1 -29.91 9.87 3.90
N VAL A 2 -30.27 11.16 3.76
CA VAL A 2 -29.27 12.21 3.45
C VAL A 2 -28.26 12.38 4.60
N GLU A 3 -28.73 12.43 5.84
CA GLU A 3 -27.87 12.54 7.02
C GLU A 3 -26.92 11.35 7.17
N SER A 4 -27.41 10.12 6.95
CA SER A 4 -26.57 8.92 6.99
C SER A 4 -25.51 8.94 5.88
N ILE A 5 -25.85 9.36 4.66
CA ILE A 5 -24.88 9.54 3.58
C ILE A 5 -23.81 10.58 3.96
N LEU A 6 -24.19 11.72 4.55
CA LEU A 6 -23.23 12.74 4.97
C LEU A 6 -22.24 12.23 6.03
N TRP A 7 -22.73 11.50 7.03
CA TRP A 7 -21.88 10.84 8.03
C TRP A 7 -20.96 9.80 7.39
N SER A 8 -21.46 9.07 6.39
CA SER A 8 -20.72 8.03 5.69
C SER A 8 -19.56 8.64 4.89
N VAL A 9 -19.86 9.66 4.08
CA VAL A 9 -18.86 10.43 3.33
C VAL A 9 -17.83 11.04 4.27
N GLY A 10 -18.26 11.71 5.35
CA GLY A 10 -17.35 12.33 6.32
C GLY A 10 -16.41 11.32 6.99
N LEU A 11 -16.95 10.17 7.40
CA LEU A 11 -16.16 9.09 8.00
C LEU A 11 -15.16 8.50 6.99
N ARG A 12 -15.61 8.14 5.79
CA ARG A 12 -14.76 7.53 4.75
C ARG A 12 -13.67 8.49 4.28
N THR A 13 -14.00 9.75 4.03
CA THR A 13 -13.00 10.79 3.72
C THR A 13 -11.93 10.88 4.81
N THR A 14 -12.34 10.88 6.09
CA THR A 14 -11.40 11.00 7.20
C THR A 14 -10.52 9.75 7.32
N GLN A 15 -11.09 8.55 7.18
CA GLN A 15 -10.33 7.29 7.20
C GLN A 15 -9.29 7.25 6.07
N VAL A 16 -9.67 7.65 4.86
CA VAL A 16 -8.76 7.73 3.71
C VAL A 16 -7.67 8.79 3.93
N ALA A 17 -8.00 9.93 4.55
CA ALA A 17 -7.02 10.96 4.88
C ALA A 17 -5.99 10.46 5.92
N VAL A 18 -6.44 9.73 6.94
CA VAL A 18 -5.59 9.10 7.96
C VAL A 18 -4.64 8.10 7.29
N GLU A 19 -5.17 7.25 6.41
CA GLU A 19 -4.39 6.26 5.65
C GLU A 19 -3.33 6.91 4.73
N ALA A 20 -3.72 7.97 4.01
CA ALA A 20 -2.81 8.67 3.10
C ALA A 20 -1.73 9.50 3.83
N SER A 21 -1.93 9.85 5.10
CA SER A 21 -1.07 10.79 5.85
C SER A 21 0.39 10.34 5.91
N MET A 22 0.65 9.07 6.20
CA MET A 22 2.00 8.52 6.33
C MET A 22 2.77 8.60 5.00
N THR A 23 2.15 8.14 3.93
CA THR A 23 2.78 8.11 2.60
C THR A 23 2.94 9.51 2.02
N LEU A 24 2.01 10.42 2.30
CA LEU A 24 2.11 11.83 1.93
C LEU A 24 3.25 12.53 2.69
N LEU A 25 3.38 12.27 3.99
CA LEU A 25 4.49 12.76 4.81
C LEU A 25 5.84 12.29 4.25
N CYS A 26 5.98 11.00 3.94
CA CYS A 26 7.16 10.46 3.27
C CYS A 26 7.44 11.20 1.96
N GLY A 27 6.41 11.36 1.12
CA GLY A 27 6.50 12.09 -0.15
C GLY A 27 7.02 13.52 -0.01
N LEU A 28 6.51 14.27 0.96
CA LEU A 28 6.91 15.66 1.25
C LEU A 28 8.36 15.75 1.76
N ILE A 29 8.77 14.83 2.64
CA ILE A 29 10.14 14.79 3.14
C ILE A 29 11.10 14.44 2.00
N ILE A 30 10.80 13.41 1.21
CA ILE A 30 11.62 12.99 0.06
C ILE A 30 11.74 14.13 -0.95
N ALA A 31 10.63 14.83 -1.25
CA ALA A 31 10.64 15.98 -2.13
C ALA A 31 11.51 17.14 -1.57
N GLY A 32 11.47 17.39 -0.26
CA GLY A 32 12.37 18.34 0.41
C GLY A 32 13.85 17.92 0.31
N VAL A 33 14.15 16.64 0.51
CA VAL A 33 15.51 16.04 0.35
C VAL A 33 15.97 16.18 -1.10
N MET A 34 15.14 15.84 -2.07
CA MET A 34 15.46 16.01 -3.49
C MET A 34 15.81 17.46 -3.81
N ARG A 35 15.01 18.41 -3.32
CA ARG A 35 15.25 19.85 -3.54
C ARG A 35 16.54 20.36 -2.91
N ARG A 36 16.76 20.07 -1.62
CA ARG A 36 17.82 20.73 -0.82
C ARG A 36 19.07 19.88 -0.61
N MET A 37 19.00 18.57 -0.83
CA MET A 37 20.14 17.65 -0.73
C MET A 37 20.66 17.20 -2.09
N LEU A 38 19.80 16.92 -3.06
CA LEU A 38 20.25 16.52 -4.40
C LEU A 38 20.44 17.72 -5.32
N GLY A 39 19.48 18.66 -5.29
CA GLY A 39 19.40 19.76 -6.23
C GLY A 39 19.01 19.28 -7.64
N VAL A 40 18.87 20.23 -8.57
CA VAL A 40 18.40 19.94 -9.94
C VAL A 40 19.28 18.91 -10.65
N GLU A 41 20.60 19.11 -10.62
CA GLU A 41 21.54 18.17 -11.27
C GLU A 41 21.53 16.78 -10.63
N GLY A 42 21.42 16.72 -9.29
CA GLY A 42 21.37 15.44 -8.58
C GLY A 42 20.12 14.64 -8.96
N ILE A 43 18.96 15.31 -9.04
CA ILE A 43 17.71 14.69 -9.49
C ILE A 43 17.84 14.21 -10.94
N ARG A 44 18.36 15.04 -11.85
CA ARG A 44 18.55 14.66 -13.26
C ARG A 44 19.50 13.47 -13.43
N ASN A 45 20.56 13.40 -12.63
CA ASN A 45 21.50 12.29 -12.65
C ASN A 45 20.89 11.00 -12.07
N LEU A 46 20.13 11.11 -10.97
CA LEU A 46 19.44 9.99 -10.34
C LEU A 46 18.44 9.34 -11.30
N PHE A 47 17.60 10.13 -11.96
CA PHE A 47 16.57 9.65 -12.87
C PHE A 47 17.03 9.54 -14.34
N GLY A 48 18.30 9.82 -14.65
CA GLY A 48 18.89 9.58 -15.96
C GLY A 48 18.32 10.46 -17.09
N ALA A 49 18.33 11.79 -16.91
CA ALA A 49 17.70 12.74 -17.83
C ALA A 49 18.16 12.69 -19.31
N ASN A 50 19.33 12.09 -19.60
CA ASN A 50 19.97 12.13 -20.93
C ASN A 50 20.10 10.76 -21.64
N GLY A 51 19.51 9.67 -21.12
CA GLY A 51 19.67 8.33 -21.72
C GLY A 51 18.43 7.44 -21.63
N SER A 52 18.38 6.39 -22.45
CA SER A 52 17.31 5.37 -22.45
C SER A 52 17.13 4.67 -21.10
N ASN A 53 18.17 4.70 -20.25
CA ASN A 53 18.17 4.10 -18.91
C ASN A 53 17.33 4.89 -17.90
N GLY A 54 16.81 6.08 -18.24
CA GLY A 54 16.04 6.92 -17.32
C GLY A 54 14.77 6.23 -16.81
N LEU A 55 14.04 5.55 -17.68
CA LEU A 55 12.82 4.81 -17.32
C LEU A 55 13.10 3.71 -16.29
N PHE A 56 14.14 2.90 -16.54
CA PHE A 56 14.52 1.83 -15.63
C PHE A 56 14.99 2.37 -14.27
N ARG A 57 15.75 3.49 -14.27
CA ARG A 57 16.16 4.15 -13.02
C ARG A 57 14.97 4.72 -12.25
N ALA A 58 14.00 5.33 -12.93
CA ALA A 58 12.77 5.80 -12.33
C ALA A 58 11.97 4.67 -11.68
N TRP A 59 11.80 3.55 -12.37
CA TRP A 59 11.18 2.36 -11.81
C TRP A 59 11.95 1.85 -10.57
N ALA A 60 13.27 1.71 -10.66
CA ALA A 60 14.10 1.22 -9.57
C ALA A 60 14.08 2.15 -8.34
N VAL A 61 13.97 3.47 -8.54
CA VAL A 61 13.77 4.43 -7.43
C VAL A 61 12.36 4.29 -6.86
N GLY A 62 11.34 4.10 -7.71
CA GLY A 62 9.96 3.84 -7.29
C GLY A 62 9.86 2.63 -6.36
N LEU A 63 10.50 1.52 -6.74
CA LEU A 63 10.60 0.27 -5.98
C LEU A 63 11.07 0.48 -4.52
N VAL A 64 11.96 1.44 -4.30
CA VAL A 64 12.62 1.62 -3.01
C VAL A 64 11.83 2.60 -2.11
N LEU A 65 11.05 3.51 -2.68
CA LEU A 65 10.40 4.58 -1.91
C LEU A 65 9.02 4.16 -1.39
N PRO A 66 8.75 4.30 -0.08
CA PRO A 66 7.47 3.90 0.51
C PRO A 66 6.39 4.97 0.31
N VAL A 67 6.02 5.21 -0.94
CA VAL A 67 5.00 6.20 -1.32
C VAL A 67 3.83 5.55 -2.06
N CYS A 68 2.68 6.20 -2.03
CA CYS A 68 1.49 5.79 -2.77
C CYS A 68 1.13 6.81 -3.86
N SER A 69 0.03 6.58 -4.56
CA SER A 69 -0.48 7.48 -5.60
C SER A 69 -0.79 8.92 -5.12
N VAL A 70 -0.97 9.15 -3.82
CA VAL A 70 -1.08 10.51 -3.22
C VAL A 70 0.30 11.06 -2.84
N GLY A 71 1.14 10.25 -2.20
CA GLY A 71 2.49 10.65 -1.77
C GLY A 71 3.49 10.85 -2.91
N VAL A 72 3.20 10.32 -4.10
CA VAL A 72 4.05 10.46 -5.28
C VAL A 72 3.99 11.86 -5.91
N ILE A 73 2.90 12.60 -5.72
CA ILE A 73 2.66 13.94 -6.29
C ILE A 73 3.78 14.95 -5.96
N PRO A 74 4.18 15.17 -4.69
CA PRO A 74 5.25 16.11 -4.37
C PRO A 74 6.61 15.70 -4.97
N ILE A 75 6.89 14.40 -5.06
CA ILE A 75 8.14 13.89 -5.66
C ILE A 75 8.13 14.12 -7.17
N ALA A 76 7.04 13.74 -7.84
CA ALA A 76 6.87 13.94 -9.28
C ALA A 76 6.90 15.43 -9.67
N TYR A 77 6.37 16.31 -8.80
CA TYR A 77 6.50 17.75 -8.95
C TYR A 77 7.96 18.21 -8.94
N GLU A 78 8.76 17.71 -8.00
CA GLU A 78 10.19 18.03 -7.92
C GLU A 78 10.99 17.45 -9.10
N MET A 79 10.64 16.26 -9.59
CA MET A 79 11.21 15.69 -10.83
C MET A 79 10.92 16.57 -12.04
N ARG A 80 9.68 17.04 -12.20
CA ARG A 80 9.31 17.96 -13.28
C ARG A 80 10.05 19.28 -13.15
N ARG A 81 10.12 19.85 -11.94
CA ARG A 81 10.86 21.09 -11.66
C ARG A 81 12.34 20.96 -12.02
N ALA A 82 12.93 19.78 -11.80
CA ALA A 82 14.31 19.49 -12.18
C ALA A 82 14.50 19.22 -13.69
N GLY A 83 13.44 19.19 -14.49
CA GLY A 83 13.51 18.92 -15.93
C GLY A 83 13.80 17.46 -16.26
N VAL A 84 13.32 16.51 -15.45
CA VAL A 84 13.31 15.08 -15.80
C VAL A 84 12.33 14.84 -16.95
N ARG A 85 12.64 13.90 -17.84
CA ARG A 85 11.79 13.49 -18.98
C ARG A 85 10.39 13.10 -18.51
N SER A 86 9.38 13.57 -19.23
CA SER A 86 7.99 13.40 -18.85
C SER A 86 7.58 11.92 -18.75
N GLY A 87 8.02 11.05 -19.68
CA GLY A 87 7.76 9.61 -19.59
C GLY A 87 8.52 8.91 -18.47
N THR A 88 9.69 9.43 -18.07
CA THR A 88 10.42 8.96 -16.87
C THR A 88 9.65 9.31 -15.58
N ILE A 89 9.03 10.49 -15.53
CA ILE A 89 8.14 10.88 -14.41
C ILE A 89 6.93 9.95 -14.35
N LEU A 90 6.30 9.65 -15.49
CA LEU A 90 5.14 8.76 -15.54
C LEU A 90 5.48 7.31 -15.16
N ALA A 91 6.62 6.80 -15.62
CA ALA A 91 7.10 5.47 -15.22
C ALA A 91 7.32 5.40 -13.70
N TYR A 92 7.91 6.44 -13.09
CA TYR A 92 8.06 6.53 -11.64
C TYR A 92 6.70 6.58 -10.93
N VAL A 93 5.79 7.43 -11.41
CA VAL A 93 4.46 7.62 -10.82
C VAL A 93 3.65 6.33 -10.79
N LEU A 94 3.72 5.54 -11.87
CA LEU A 94 3.07 4.23 -11.94
C LEU A 94 3.79 3.20 -11.06
N ALA A 95 5.13 3.14 -11.10
CA ALA A 95 5.87 2.09 -10.41
C ALA A 95 5.90 2.22 -8.88
N ALA A 96 5.92 3.45 -8.36
CA ALA A 96 6.19 3.68 -6.93
C ALA A 96 5.15 3.05 -5.97
N PRO A 97 3.84 3.08 -6.25
CA PRO A 97 2.84 2.49 -5.36
C PRO A 97 2.77 0.96 -5.38
N HIS A 98 3.21 0.31 -6.47
CA HIS A 98 2.98 -1.12 -6.70
C HIS A 98 3.97 -2.02 -6.00
N VAL A 99 5.26 -1.64 -6.02
CA VAL A 99 6.34 -2.55 -5.63
C VAL A 99 7.06 -2.06 -4.36
N ASN A 100 6.32 -1.51 -3.41
CA ASN A 100 6.87 -1.24 -2.09
C ASN A 100 7.19 -2.58 -1.39
N PRO A 101 8.40 -2.79 -0.82
CA PRO A 101 8.75 -4.01 -0.12
C PRO A 101 7.70 -4.43 0.91
N LEU A 102 7.20 -3.49 1.72
CA LEU A 102 6.16 -3.81 2.70
C LEU A 102 4.90 -4.35 2.03
N SER A 103 4.44 -3.73 0.95
CA SER A 103 3.27 -4.20 0.21
C SER A 103 3.49 -5.56 -0.43
N LEU A 104 4.64 -5.80 -1.06
CA LEU A 104 4.95 -7.13 -1.59
C LEU A 104 4.95 -8.19 -0.51
N LEU A 105 5.54 -7.91 0.65
CA LEU A 105 5.55 -8.86 1.75
C LEU A 105 4.14 -9.13 2.29
N TYR A 106 3.31 -8.10 2.43
CA TYR A 106 1.90 -8.27 2.79
C TYR A 106 1.14 -9.08 1.74
N GLY A 107 1.37 -8.84 0.45
CA GLY A 107 0.81 -9.64 -0.64
C GLY A 107 1.27 -11.10 -0.55
N LEU A 108 2.56 -11.36 -0.29
CA LEU A 108 3.10 -12.70 -0.12
C LEU A 108 2.57 -13.43 1.11
N THR A 109 2.16 -12.71 2.16
CA THR A 109 1.36 -13.34 3.21
C THR A 109 0.00 -13.70 2.69
N LEU A 110 -0.67 -12.77 2.03
CA LEU A 110 -2.09 -12.88 1.81
C LEU A 110 -2.50 -13.67 0.55
N SER A 111 -1.53 -14.08 -0.25
CA SER A 111 -1.77 -14.60 -1.60
C SER A 111 -0.67 -15.58 -2.00
N GLU A 112 -0.98 -16.43 -2.97
CA GLU A 112 0.00 -17.35 -3.54
C GLU A 112 1.21 -16.57 -4.12
N PRO A 113 2.45 -16.92 -3.74
CA PRO A 113 3.64 -16.18 -4.14
C PRO A 113 3.79 -15.99 -5.65
N GLN A 114 3.32 -16.97 -6.42
CA GLN A 114 3.35 -16.97 -7.88
C GLN A 114 2.52 -15.83 -8.47
N VAL A 115 1.33 -15.57 -7.91
CA VAL A 115 0.42 -14.51 -8.36
C VAL A 115 1.04 -13.14 -8.13
N ILE A 116 1.59 -12.91 -6.93
CA ILE A 116 2.20 -11.62 -6.55
C ILE A 116 3.43 -11.31 -7.40
N ILE A 117 4.26 -12.32 -7.69
CA ILE A 117 5.43 -12.15 -8.57
C ILE A 117 4.97 -11.79 -9.99
N CYS A 118 3.96 -12.49 -10.52
CA CYS A 118 3.40 -12.17 -11.84
C CYS A 118 2.81 -10.76 -11.89
N TYR A 119 2.10 -10.32 -10.85
CA TYR A 119 1.58 -8.95 -10.73
C TYR A 119 2.70 -7.92 -10.76
N ALA A 120 3.76 -8.14 -9.96
CA ALA A 120 4.89 -7.23 -9.90
C ALA A 120 5.63 -7.13 -11.25
N ILE A 121 5.80 -8.24 -11.96
CA ILE A 121 6.43 -8.25 -13.29
C ILE A 121 5.53 -7.56 -14.33
N ALA A 122 4.23 -7.85 -14.32
CA ALA A 122 3.28 -7.24 -15.25
C ALA A 122 3.19 -5.73 -15.06
N SER A 123 3.09 -5.27 -13.80
CA SER A 123 3.13 -3.86 -13.43
C SER A 123 4.44 -3.18 -13.84
N LEU A 124 5.59 -3.84 -13.64
CA LEU A 124 6.88 -3.35 -14.13
C LEU A 124 6.86 -3.12 -15.66
N LEU A 125 6.37 -4.09 -16.43
CA LEU A 125 6.28 -3.99 -17.88
C LEU A 125 5.31 -2.89 -18.32
N LEU A 126 4.18 -2.75 -17.63
CA LEU A 126 3.21 -1.68 -17.86
C LEU A 126 3.81 -0.31 -17.57
N ALA A 127 4.47 -0.12 -16.43
CA ALA A 127 5.08 1.16 -16.06
C ALA A 127 6.18 1.60 -17.05
N LEU A 128 7.08 0.67 -17.43
CA LEU A 128 8.12 0.93 -18.42
C LEU A 128 7.52 1.18 -19.81
N GLY A 129 6.57 0.36 -20.23
CA GLY A 129 5.89 0.48 -21.52
C GLY A 129 5.12 1.78 -21.64
N ALA A 130 4.38 2.17 -20.59
CA ALA A 130 3.60 3.41 -20.54
C ALA A 130 4.52 4.64 -20.54
N GLY A 131 5.63 4.62 -19.80
CA GLY A 131 6.64 5.68 -19.85
C GLY A 131 7.30 5.80 -21.22
N TYR A 132 7.62 4.68 -21.87
CA TYR A 132 8.22 4.66 -23.21
C TYR A 132 7.25 5.19 -24.27
N LEU A 133 6.00 4.74 -24.21
CA LEU A 133 4.92 5.20 -25.09
C LEU A 133 4.73 6.72 -24.96
N TRP A 134 4.79 7.23 -23.73
CA TRP A 134 4.71 8.67 -23.50
C TRP A 134 5.85 9.43 -24.16
N ASP A 135 7.10 9.02 -23.91
CA ASP A 135 8.29 9.64 -24.51
C ASP A 135 8.25 9.61 -26.05
N ARG A 136 7.63 8.59 -26.64
CA ARG A 136 7.58 8.39 -28.10
C ARG A 136 6.49 9.21 -28.81
N TYR A 137 5.33 9.40 -28.17
CA TYR A 137 4.13 9.93 -28.83
C TYR A 137 3.55 11.19 -28.18
N PHE A 138 3.85 11.44 -26.89
CA PHE A 138 3.20 12.47 -26.11
C PHE A 138 4.15 13.53 -25.56
N ASP A 139 5.46 13.26 -25.44
CA ASP A 139 6.45 14.22 -24.95
C ASP A 139 6.52 15.48 -25.82
N ARG A 140 6.58 16.65 -25.16
CA ARG A 140 6.72 17.95 -25.82
C ARG A 140 7.71 18.82 -25.08
N SER A 141 8.36 19.72 -25.81
CA SER A 141 9.27 20.73 -25.24
C SER A 141 8.61 21.60 -24.17
N SER A 142 7.28 21.83 -24.25
CA SER A 142 6.49 22.56 -23.25
C SER A 142 6.43 21.90 -21.88
N ASP A 143 6.74 20.60 -21.79
CA ASP A 143 6.62 19.83 -20.56
C ASP A 143 7.79 20.11 -19.59
N TYR A 144 8.87 20.68 -20.12
CA TYR A 144 10.09 21.02 -19.40
C TYR A 144 10.06 22.49 -18.95
N PRO A 145 10.00 22.78 -17.64
CA PRO A 145 10.11 24.16 -17.18
C PRO A 145 11.50 24.72 -17.50
N ALA A 146 11.60 26.04 -17.65
CA ALA A 146 12.89 26.72 -17.74
C ALA A 146 13.76 26.32 -16.54
N THR A 147 15.02 25.94 -16.78
CA THR A 147 15.95 25.48 -15.74
C THR A 147 16.09 26.52 -14.64
N LEU A 148 15.49 26.27 -13.48
CA LEU A 148 15.68 27.07 -12.28
C LEU A 148 16.94 26.56 -11.57
N GLN A 149 18.07 27.27 -11.72
CA GLN A 149 19.24 27.02 -10.88
C GLN A 149 19.02 27.66 -9.51
N GLU A 150 18.54 26.86 -8.56
CA GLU A 150 18.46 27.26 -7.16
C GLU A 150 19.82 27.00 -6.47
N PRO A 151 20.37 27.97 -5.72
CA PRO A 151 21.59 27.75 -4.97
C PRO A 151 21.37 26.70 -3.88
N MET A 152 22.33 25.79 -3.76
CA MET A 152 22.28 24.73 -2.76
C MET A 152 22.59 25.31 -1.37
N PRO A 153 21.80 24.98 -0.34
CA PRO A 153 22.11 25.37 1.04
C PRO A 153 23.43 24.74 1.52
N ALA A 154 24.13 25.47 2.39
CA ALA A 154 25.40 25.04 2.96
C ALA A 154 25.28 23.67 3.67
N PRO A 155 26.30 22.79 3.60
CA PRO A 155 26.33 21.55 4.37
C PRO A 155 26.12 21.78 5.88
N GLY A 156 25.56 20.79 6.57
CA GLY A 156 25.32 20.84 8.02
C GLY A 156 23.85 21.06 8.41
N PRO A 157 23.57 21.50 9.66
CA PRO A 157 22.21 21.54 10.21
C PRO A 157 21.28 22.52 9.46
N LYS A 158 21.84 23.56 8.85
CA LYS A 158 21.08 24.49 7.99
C LYS A 158 20.44 23.77 6.79
N ARG A 159 21.10 22.76 6.25
CA ARG A 159 20.56 21.95 5.14
C ARG A 159 19.38 21.09 5.56
N LEU A 160 19.45 20.48 6.74
CA LEU A 160 18.35 19.71 7.30
C LEU A 160 17.14 20.62 7.60
N LEU A 161 17.38 21.80 8.15
CA LEU A 161 16.33 22.79 8.35
C LEU A 161 15.74 23.27 7.01
N ALA A 162 16.56 23.43 5.97
CA ALA A 162 16.08 23.75 4.62
C ALA A 162 15.17 22.64 4.06
N VAL A 163 15.47 21.36 4.32
CA VAL A 163 14.60 20.23 3.96
C VAL A 163 13.24 20.35 4.65
N LEU A 164 13.22 20.54 5.98
CA LEU A 164 11.98 20.63 6.76
C LEU A 164 11.12 21.83 6.37
N THR A 165 11.75 23.00 6.19
CA THR A 165 11.04 24.21 5.74
C THR A 165 10.48 24.05 4.32
N THR A 166 11.21 23.38 3.43
CA THR A 166 10.73 23.06 2.08
C THR A 166 9.57 22.07 2.10
N ALA A 167 9.66 21.01 2.91
CA ALA A 167 8.58 20.04 3.09
C ALA A 167 7.31 20.72 3.64
N GLY A 168 7.45 21.61 4.63
CA GLY A 168 6.33 22.39 5.17
C GLY A 168 5.71 23.33 4.14
N GLN A 169 6.52 24.04 3.35
CA GLN A 169 6.05 24.89 2.26
C GLN A 169 5.34 24.09 1.16
N GLN A 170 5.83 22.90 0.83
CA GLN A 170 5.18 22.00 -0.13
C GLN A 170 3.87 21.43 0.40
N ALA A 171 3.76 21.17 1.71
CA ALA A 171 2.55 20.66 2.35
C ALA A 171 1.34 21.61 2.20
N ILE A 172 1.60 22.92 2.09
CA ILE A 172 0.58 23.95 1.85
C ILE A 172 0.54 24.45 0.40
N HIS A 173 1.30 23.82 -0.50
CA HIS A 173 1.37 24.25 -1.89
C HIS A 173 0.07 23.89 -2.63
N PRO A 174 -0.39 24.69 -3.61
CA PRO A 174 -1.63 24.42 -4.34
C PRO A 174 -1.72 23.03 -4.98
N MET A 175 -0.57 22.39 -5.26
CA MET A 175 -0.53 21.01 -5.76
C MET A 175 -1.14 20.00 -4.78
N MET A 176 -1.14 20.27 -3.48
CA MET A 176 -1.78 19.43 -2.47
C MET A 176 -3.30 19.47 -2.56
N GLY A 177 -3.87 20.45 -3.28
CA GLY A 177 -5.27 20.43 -3.69
C GLY A 177 -5.65 19.19 -4.48
N PHE A 178 -4.74 18.62 -5.29
CA PHE A 178 -5.01 17.38 -6.02
C PHE A 178 -5.05 16.16 -5.13
N ALA A 179 -4.18 16.10 -4.11
CA ALA A 179 -4.23 15.06 -3.09
C ALA A 179 -5.58 15.11 -2.35
N ILE A 180 -6.03 16.32 -1.98
CA ILE A 180 -7.33 16.54 -1.34
C ILE A 180 -8.47 16.09 -2.27
N ILE A 181 -8.43 16.41 -3.56
CA ILE A 181 -9.42 15.96 -4.54
C ILE A 181 -9.49 14.43 -4.57
N GLY A 182 -8.35 13.74 -4.59
CA GLY A 182 -8.30 12.26 -4.56
C GLY A 182 -8.96 11.68 -3.31
N VAL A 183 -8.62 12.21 -2.13
CA VAL A 183 -9.16 11.76 -0.83
C VAL A 183 -10.66 12.07 -0.71
N LEU A 184 -11.09 13.28 -1.09
CA LEU A 184 -12.49 13.69 -1.06
C LEU A 184 -13.33 12.87 -2.02
N PHE A 185 -12.87 12.66 -3.25
CA PHE A 185 -13.60 11.88 -4.24
C PHE A 185 -13.74 10.42 -3.81
N THR A 186 -12.68 9.84 -3.23
CA THR A 186 -12.72 8.47 -2.69
C THR A 186 -13.76 8.37 -1.57
N GLY A 187 -13.72 9.28 -0.59
CA GLY A 187 -14.71 9.28 0.49
C GLY A 187 -16.13 9.58 0.01
N LEU A 188 -16.30 10.43 -1.00
CA LEU A 188 -17.59 10.69 -1.63
C LEU A 188 -18.15 9.44 -2.31
N LEU A 189 -17.36 8.79 -3.17
CA LEU A 189 -17.82 7.60 -3.87
C LEU A 189 -18.09 6.46 -2.88
N SER A 190 -17.20 6.23 -1.91
CA SER A 190 -17.39 5.20 -0.89
C SER A 190 -18.56 5.47 0.05
N GLY A 191 -18.85 6.73 0.35
CA GLY A 191 -20.02 7.09 1.17
C GLY A 191 -21.36 7.01 0.42
N LEU A 192 -21.34 7.12 -0.91
CA LEU A 192 -22.51 6.99 -1.78
C LEU A 192 -22.84 5.54 -2.14
N LEU A 193 -21.83 4.67 -2.18
CA LEU A 193 -22.03 3.25 -2.47
C LEU A 193 -22.78 2.56 -1.32
N PRO A 194 -23.93 1.92 -1.57
CA PRO A 194 -24.71 1.24 -0.54
C PRO A 194 -23.90 0.15 0.18
N HIS A 195 -24.20 -0.06 1.46
CA HIS A 195 -23.53 -1.07 2.27
C HIS A 195 -23.61 -2.46 1.60
N GLY A 196 -22.48 -3.13 1.46
CA GLY A 196 -22.39 -4.48 0.89
C GLY A 196 -22.69 -4.59 -0.60
N CYS A 197 -22.85 -3.48 -1.35
CA CYS A 197 -23.19 -3.58 -2.78
C CYS A 197 -22.11 -4.26 -3.64
N LEU A 198 -20.87 -4.28 -3.14
CA LEU A 198 -19.72 -4.91 -3.80
C LEU A 198 -19.45 -6.33 -3.29
N SER A 199 -20.15 -6.80 -2.25
CA SER A 199 -19.85 -8.10 -1.64
C SER A 199 -20.20 -9.29 -2.53
N LEU A 200 -21.15 -9.13 -3.45
CA LEU A 200 -21.55 -10.16 -4.42
C LEU A 200 -20.89 -9.97 -5.80
N THR A 201 -19.98 -9.01 -5.92
CA THR A 201 -19.30 -8.67 -7.18
C THR A 201 -17.88 -9.24 -7.20
N MET A 202 -17.24 -9.26 -8.37
CA MET A 202 -15.86 -9.74 -8.57
C MET A 202 -15.67 -11.26 -8.51
N ARG A 203 -16.72 -12.04 -8.74
CA ARG A 203 -16.65 -13.49 -8.86
C ARG A 203 -15.74 -13.91 -10.02
N HIS A 204 -15.04 -15.02 -9.87
CA HIS A 204 -14.17 -15.55 -10.94
C HIS A 204 -14.96 -15.95 -12.19
N ASP A 205 -16.11 -16.61 -12.01
CA ASP A 205 -17.02 -16.99 -13.10
C ASP A 205 -17.62 -15.81 -13.88
N ASP A 206 -17.59 -14.58 -13.35
CA ASP A 206 -18.16 -13.42 -14.03
C ASP A 206 -17.12 -12.75 -14.96
N PRO A 207 -17.28 -12.82 -16.29
CA PRO A 207 -16.34 -12.21 -17.22
C PRO A 207 -16.31 -10.67 -17.13
N ILE A 208 -17.27 -10.04 -16.47
CA ILE A 208 -17.31 -8.58 -16.29
C ILE A 208 -16.42 -8.15 -15.11
N SER A 209 -16.03 -9.07 -14.22
CA SER A 209 -15.27 -8.78 -12.99
C SER A 209 -14.02 -7.91 -13.20
N PRO A 210 -13.07 -8.22 -14.11
CA PRO A 210 -11.90 -7.36 -14.33
C PRO A 210 -12.26 -5.95 -14.84
N THR A 211 -13.29 -5.86 -15.69
CA THR A 211 -13.78 -4.60 -16.25
C THR A 211 -14.46 -3.74 -15.21
N LEU A 212 -15.36 -4.32 -14.42
CA LEU A 212 -16.03 -3.62 -13.32
C LEU A 212 -15.02 -3.14 -12.29
N MET A 213 -14.05 -3.98 -11.94
CA MET A 213 -13.00 -3.60 -11.00
C MET A 213 -12.19 -2.42 -11.54
N THR A 214 -11.77 -2.45 -12.81
CA THR A 214 -11.04 -1.34 -13.42
C THR A 214 -11.83 -0.03 -13.36
N LEU A 215 -13.13 -0.05 -13.61
CA LEU A 215 -13.98 1.14 -13.57
C LEU A 215 -14.12 1.73 -12.17
N ILE A 216 -14.22 0.87 -11.15
CA ILE A 216 -14.39 1.27 -9.75
C ILE A 216 -13.06 1.66 -9.11
N SER A 217 -11.99 0.91 -9.37
CA SER A 217 -10.68 1.10 -8.76
C SER A 217 -9.97 2.33 -9.32
N MET A 218 -10.12 2.63 -10.61
CA MET A 218 -9.48 3.75 -11.29
C MET A 218 -9.65 5.11 -10.60
N PRO A 219 -10.87 5.53 -10.19
CA PRO A 219 -11.04 6.80 -9.50
C PRO A 219 -10.80 6.71 -7.98
N LEU A 220 -10.90 5.52 -7.39
CA LEU A 220 -10.77 5.31 -5.95
C LEU A 220 -9.31 5.20 -5.54
N TYR A 221 -8.97 5.89 -4.46
CA TYR A 221 -7.69 5.69 -3.79
C TYR A 221 -7.74 4.46 -2.89
N SER A 222 -6.72 3.62 -3.00
CA SER A 222 -6.33 2.67 -1.97
C SER A 222 -4.86 2.85 -1.60
N GLY A 223 -4.57 2.92 -0.30
CA GLY A 223 -3.20 2.82 0.17
C GLY A 223 -2.61 1.45 -0.17
N PRO A 224 -1.27 1.34 -0.30
CA PRO A 224 -0.63 0.10 -0.71
C PRO A 224 -0.90 -1.07 0.23
N LEU A 225 -0.89 -0.84 1.55
CA LEU A 225 -1.19 -1.86 2.55
C LEU A 225 -2.63 -2.38 2.42
N GLN A 226 -3.59 -1.47 2.40
CA GLN A 226 -5.02 -1.82 2.31
C GLN A 226 -5.34 -2.49 0.97
N GLY A 227 -4.73 -2.03 -0.12
CA GLY A 227 -4.92 -2.61 -1.43
C GLY A 227 -4.44 -4.06 -1.51
N MET A 228 -3.25 -4.36 -0.97
CA MET A 228 -2.77 -5.75 -0.86
C MET A 228 -3.69 -6.59 0.02
N MET A 229 -4.19 -6.01 1.11
CA MET A 229 -5.14 -6.70 1.99
C MET A 229 -6.41 -7.13 1.26
N ARG A 230 -6.96 -6.26 0.43
CA ARG A 230 -8.14 -6.56 -0.38
C ARG A 230 -7.86 -7.64 -1.42
N ILE A 231 -6.73 -7.57 -2.12
CA ILE A 231 -6.32 -8.61 -3.07
C ILE A 231 -6.19 -9.96 -2.37
N GLY A 232 -5.62 -9.96 -1.16
CA GLY A 232 -5.55 -11.12 -0.28
C GLY A 232 -6.92 -11.75 -0.01
N LEU A 233 -7.83 -10.94 0.54
CA LEU A 233 -9.21 -11.34 0.83
C LEU A 233 -9.96 -11.77 -0.44
N MET A 234 -9.68 -11.17 -1.60
CA MET A 234 -10.27 -11.58 -2.87
C MET A 234 -9.86 -13.02 -3.22
N PHE A 235 -8.57 -13.36 -3.10
CA PHE A 235 -8.11 -14.71 -3.41
C PHE A 235 -8.57 -15.74 -2.40
N GLU A 236 -8.71 -15.37 -1.13
CA GLU A 236 -9.30 -16.23 -0.10
C GLU A 236 -10.75 -16.60 -0.43
N HIS A 237 -11.54 -15.64 -0.92
CA HIS A 237 -12.93 -15.88 -1.29
C HIS A 237 -13.11 -16.47 -2.70
N GLY A 238 -12.04 -16.80 -3.43
CA GLY A 238 -12.13 -17.31 -4.80
C GLY A 238 -12.59 -16.27 -5.83
N ASN A 239 -12.34 -14.99 -5.59
CA ASN A 239 -12.67 -13.93 -6.55
C ASN A 239 -11.71 -13.88 -7.74
N SER A 240 -12.12 -13.16 -8.79
CA SER A 240 -11.39 -13.01 -10.04
C SER A 240 -9.96 -12.48 -9.86
N VAL A 241 -9.01 -13.19 -10.46
CA VAL A 241 -7.59 -12.81 -10.45
C VAL A 241 -7.33 -11.64 -11.39
N GLY A 242 -8.06 -11.50 -12.49
CA GLY A 242 -7.98 -10.33 -13.35
C GLY A 242 -8.52 -9.06 -12.68
N ALA A 243 -9.57 -9.18 -11.87
CA ALA A 243 -10.02 -8.10 -11.00
C ALA A 243 -8.95 -7.75 -9.95
N GLY A 244 -8.34 -8.76 -9.31
CA GLY A 244 -7.21 -8.54 -8.40
C GLY A 244 -6.08 -7.72 -9.02
N PHE A 245 -5.72 -8.01 -10.28
CA PHE A 245 -4.69 -7.28 -11.01
C PHE A 245 -5.14 -5.86 -11.37
N SER A 246 -6.41 -5.68 -11.76
CA SER A 246 -6.98 -4.36 -12.05
C SER A 246 -7.01 -3.46 -10.80
N LEU A 247 -7.28 -4.06 -9.63
CA LEU A 247 -7.19 -3.39 -8.33
C LEU A 247 -5.73 -3.03 -7.99
N PHE A 248 -4.81 -3.97 -8.20
CA PHE A 248 -3.37 -3.78 -7.97
C PHE A 248 -2.83 -2.61 -8.80
N GLU A 249 -3.07 -2.63 -10.11
CA GLU A 249 -2.50 -1.66 -11.03
C GLU A 249 -3.18 -0.29 -10.89
N LEU A 250 -4.51 -0.24 -10.88
CA LEU A 250 -5.24 1.03 -10.94
C LEU A 250 -5.69 1.54 -9.57
N GLY A 251 -6.23 0.68 -8.70
CA GLY A 251 -6.72 1.13 -7.38
C GLY A 251 -5.62 1.54 -6.40
N ILE A 252 -4.44 0.94 -6.51
CA ILE A 252 -3.28 1.29 -5.68
C ILE A 252 -2.36 2.28 -6.41
N GLY A 253 -2.16 2.05 -7.71
CA GLY A 253 -1.25 2.84 -8.54
C GLY A 253 -1.74 4.26 -8.83
N VAL A 254 -3.05 4.46 -8.97
CA VAL A 254 -3.63 5.73 -9.42
C VAL A 254 -4.83 6.15 -8.57
N ASN A 255 -5.23 7.40 -8.75
CA ASN A 255 -6.43 7.98 -8.17
C ASN A 255 -6.82 9.23 -8.99
N ILE A 256 -8.06 9.69 -8.85
CA ILE A 256 -8.56 10.84 -9.60
C ILE A 256 -7.73 12.11 -9.40
N GLY A 257 -7.20 12.33 -8.19
CA GLY A 257 -6.36 13.48 -7.86
C GLY A 257 -5.06 13.49 -8.66
N LEU A 258 -4.39 12.34 -8.73
CA LEU A 258 -3.19 12.14 -9.53
C LEU A 258 -3.46 12.34 -11.03
N ILE A 259 -4.56 11.80 -11.54
CA ILE A 259 -4.97 11.97 -12.95
C ILE A 259 -5.21 13.45 -13.26
N CYS A 260 -5.93 14.18 -12.38
CA CYS A 260 -6.16 15.62 -12.52
C CYS A 260 -4.85 16.41 -12.49
N TRP A 261 -3.92 16.06 -11.60
CA TRP A 261 -2.61 16.70 -11.52
C TRP A 261 -1.82 16.49 -12.82
N LEU A 262 -1.71 15.24 -13.30
CA LEU A 262 -1.05 14.92 -14.57
C LEU A 262 -1.70 15.68 -15.73
N ALA A 263 -3.04 15.68 -15.80
CA ALA A 263 -3.81 16.36 -16.84
C ALA A 263 -3.56 17.87 -16.86
N MET A 264 -3.39 18.51 -15.69
CA MET A 264 -3.04 19.92 -15.63
C MET A 264 -1.60 20.18 -16.07
N MET A 265 -0.66 19.32 -15.67
CA MET A 265 0.78 19.54 -15.91
C MET A 265 1.24 19.18 -17.33
N PHE A 266 0.65 18.13 -17.90
CA PHE A 266 1.00 17.56 -19.21
C PHE A 266 -0.13 17.69 -20.24
N GLY A 267 -1.24 18.36 -19.91
CA GLY A 267 -2.35 18.58 -20.82
C GLY A 267 -3.33 17.41 -20.87
N TRP A 268 -4.59 17.72 -20.55
CA TRP A 268 -5.65 16.74 -20.30
C TRP A 268 -5.88 15.74 -21.43
N LYS A 269 -5.86 16.18 -22.71
CA LYS A 269 -6.08 15.26 -23.85
C LYS A 269 -5.01 14.17 -23.94
N ARG A 270 -3.74 14.54 -23.75
CA ARG A 270 -2.61 13.59 -23.82
C ARG A 270 -2.70 12.57 -22.69
N VAL A 271 -2.97 13.06 -21.48
CA VAL A 271 -3.09 12.22 -20.29
C VAL A 271 -4.27 11.27 -20.39
N LEU A 272 -5.45 11.73 -20.82
CA LEU A 272 -6.62 10.85 -20.96
C LEU A 272 -6.41 9.76 -22.01
N ILE A 273 -5.79 10.08 -23.16
CA ILE A 273 -5.49 9.06 -24.19
C ILE A 273 -4.47 8.05 -23.65
N TRP A 274 -3.38 8.54 -23.05
CA TRP A 274 -2.36 7.67 -22.45
C TRP A 274 -2.93 6.78 -21.36
N PHE A 275 -3.79 7.33 -20.51
CA PHE A 275 -4.43 6.61 -19.41
C PHE A 275 -5.47 5.60 -19.90
N ALA A 276 -6.21 5.91 -20.96
CA ALA A 276 -7.10 4.94 -21.61
C ALA A 276 -6.31 3.75 -22.18
N ILE A 277 -5.15 4.01 -22.80
CA ILE A 277 -4.26 2.93 -23.28
C ILE A 277 -3.77 2.08 -22.11
N LEU A 278 -3.35 2.71 -21.01
CA LEU A 278 -2.93 2.00 -19.80
C LEU A 278 -4.06 1.13 -19.23
N ALA A 279 -5.28 1.67 -19.13
CA ALA A 279 -6.45 0.93 -18.62
C ALA A 279 -6.80 -0.26 -19.52
N ILE A 280 -6.77 -0.09 -20.85
CA ILE A 280 -7.00 -1.19 -21.81
C ILE A 280 -5.91 -2.25 -21.71
N ALA A 281 -4.64 -1.86 -21.58
CA ALA A 281 -3.53 -2.79 -21.40
C ALA A 281 -3.65 -3.55 -20.08
N THR A 282 -4.02 -2.86 -19.00
CA THR A 282 -4.28 -3.47 -17.67
C THR A 282 -5.39 -4.50 -17.76
N LEU A 283 -6.51 -4.17 -18.42
CA LEU A 283 -7.61 -5.10 -18.65
C LEU A 283 -7.17 -6.31 -19.47
N GLY A 284 -6.46 -6.09 -20.57
CA GLY A 284 -5.96 -7.17 -21.42
C GLY A 284 -5.07 -8.15 -20.66
N ILE A 285 -4.18 -7.65 -19.80
CA ILE A 285 -3.34 -8.48 -18.93
C ILE A 285 -4.19 -9.16 -17.85
N GLY A 286 -5.13 -8.45 -17.23
CA GLY A 286 -6.04 -9.01 -16.23
C GLY A 286 -6.83 -10.21 -16.77
N TYR A 287 -7.45 -10.07 -17.95
CA TYR A 287 -8.13 -11.18 -18.63
C TYR A 287 -7.19 -12.33 -18.99
N ALA A 288 -5.94 -12.02 -19.38
CA ALA A 288 -4.94 -13.05 -19.67
C ALA A 288 -4.48 -13.81 -18.41
N MET A 289 -4.54 -13.17 -17.24
CA MET A 289 -4.15 -13.75 -15.95
C MET A 289 -5.26 -14.59 -15.30
N GLU A 290 -6.52 -14.41 -15.70
CA GLU A 290 -7.69 -15.01 -15.05
C GLU A 290 -7.59 -16.54 -14.89
N ASN A 291 -7.35 -17.27 -15.98
CA ASN A 291 -7.27 -18.73 -15.95
C ASN A 291 -5.93 -19.30 -15.44
N PRO A 292 -4.74 -18.82 -15.87
CA PRO A 292 -3.48 -19.46 -15.51
C PRO A 292 -3.07 -19.26 -14.04
N LEU A 293 -3.66 -18.29 -13.34
CA LEU A 293 -3.28 -17.90 -11.98
C LEU A 293 -4.42 -18.07 -10.97
N TYR A 294 -5.50 -18.77 -11.34
CA TYR A 294 -6.59 -19.09 -10.43
C TYR A 294 -6.26 -20.37 -9.63
N PHE A 295 -6.07 -20.22 -8.33
CA PHE A 295 -5.66 -21.29 -7.43
C PHE A 295 -6.68 -21.60 -6.32
N ALA A 296 -7.82 -20.89 -6.28
CA ALA A 296 -8.80 -21.07 -5.22
C ALA A 296 -9.52 -22.43 -5.35
N HIS A 297 -9.76 -23.08 -4.21
CA HIS A 297 -10.40 -24.39 -4.13
C HIS A 297 -11.93 -24.29 -4.02
N GLU A 298 -12.46 -23.24 -3.40
CA GLU A 298 -13.89 -22.96 -3.29
C GLU A 298 -14.20 -21.47 -3.56
N GLU A 299 -15.32 -21.18 -4.21
CA GLU A 299 -15.85 -19.82 -4.37
C GLU A 299 -16.78 -19.48 -3.20
N ALA A 300 -16.43 -18.45 -2.43
CA ALA A 300 -17.33 -17.93 -1.42
C ALA A 300 -18.52 -17.22 -2.07
N THR A 301 -19.68 -17.31 -1.41
CA THR A 301 -20.92 -16.68 -1.91
C THR A 301 -20.89 -15.16 -1.85
N HIS A 302 -20.05 -14.58 -1.00
CA HIS A 302 -19.87 -13.14 -0.82
C HIS A 302 -18.46 -12.82 -0.30
N THR A 303 -18.00 -11.59 -0.51
CA THR A 303 -16.71 -11.09 -0.06
C THR A 303 -16.84 -9.83 0.78
N HIS A 304 -16.03 -9.73 1.84
CA HIS A 304 -15.89 -8.52 2.67
C HIS A 304 -14.71 -7.62 2.23
N ALA A 305 -14.01 -7.99 1.15
CA ALA A 305 -12.83 -7.26 0.67
C ALA A 305 -13.12 -5.78 0.35
N PHE A 306 -14.37 -5.46 -0.03
CA PHE A 306 -14.74 -4.12 -0.51
C PHE A 306 -15.59 -3.31 0.46
N ASP A 307 -15.76 -3.77 1.71
CA ASP A 307 -16.59 -3.08 2.69
C ASP A 307 -16.09 -1.65 2.93
N ASP A 308 -14.77 -1.45 2.92
CA ASP A 308 -14.14 -0.13 3.05
C ASP A 308 -14.41 0.84 1.89
N TRP A 309 -14.86 0.32 0.75
CA TRP A 309 -15.29 1.11 -0.41
C TRP A 309 -16.79 1.37 -0.45
N THR A 310 -17.54 0.90 0.54
CA THR A 310 -18.98 1.13 0.65
C THR A 310 -19.34 1.84 1.94
N SER A 311 -20.60 2.26 2.06
CA SER A 311 -21.11 2.86 3.29
C SER A 311 -20.89 1.91 4.48
N PRO A 312 -20.33 2.37 5.61
CA PRO A 312 -20.01 1.53 6.75
C PRO A 312 -21.24 1.14 7.58
N PHE A 313 -22.41 1.67 7.25
CA PHE A 313 -23.67 1.36 7.91
C PHE A 313 -24.82 1.32 6.89
N ASP A 314 -25.83 0.55 7.24
CA ASP A 314 -27.06 0.43 6.48
C ASP A 314 -27.79 1.79 6.37
N THR A 315 -28.49 2.00 5.27
CA THR A 315 -29.26 3.23 5.02
C THR A 315 -30.31 3.55 6.10
N SER A 316 -30.74 2.53 6.84
CA SER A 316 -31.68 2.61 7.97
C SER A 316 -31.06 3.09 9.28
N PHE A 317 -29.74 3.01 9.43
CA PHE A 317 -29.02 3.41 10.65
C PHE A 317 -28.50 4.85 10.54
N VAL A 318 -28.85 5.69 11.52
CA VAL A 318 -28.27 7.04 11.65
C VAL A 318 -27.22 7.00 12.77
N PRO A 319 -25.92 7.09 12.42
CA PRO A 319 -24.86 7.02 13.42
C PRO A 319 -24.81 8.28 14.27
N ASN A 320 -24.39 8.13 15.53
CA ASN A 320 -24.06 9.25 16.41
C ASN A 320 -22.55 9.56 16.38
N TRP A 321 -22.16 10.72 16.91
CA TRP A 321 -20.74 11.12 16.97
C TRP A 321 -19.85 10.12 17.73
N GLU A 322 -20.36 9.48 18.79
CA GLU A 322 -19.58 8.50 19.55
C GLU A 322 -19.23 7.26 18.73
N PHE A 323 -20.17 6.76 17.93
CA PHE A 323 -19.96 5.65 17.02
C PHE A 323 -18.94 6.00 15.94
N ILE A 324 -19.08 7.18 15.32
CA ILE A 324 -18.13 7.69 14.32
C ILE A 324 -16.73 7.84 14.93
N ARG A 325 -16.64 8.39 16.15
CA ARG A 325 -15.37 8.52 16.88
C ARG A 325 -14.75 7.16 17.20
N GLY A 326 -15.57 6.15 17.53
CA GLY A 326 -15.13 4.77 17.71
C GLY A 326 -14.45 4.23 16.45
N LYS A 327 -15.17 4.26 15.32
CA LYS A 327 -14.67 3.81 14.02
C LYS A 327 -13.42 4.55 13.54
N LEU A 328 -13.29 5.83 13.88
CA LEU A 328 -12.07 6.60 13.59
C LEU A 328 -10.88 6.16 14.45
N LYS A 329 -11.10 5.87 15.73
CA LYS A 329 -10.04 5.34 16.61
C LYS A 329 -9.55 3.98 16.15
N ASP A 330 -10.45 3.12 15.67
CA ASP A 330 -10.09 1.80 15.16
C ASP A 330 -9.15 1.89 13.96
N LYS A 331 -9.31 2.92 13.11
CA LYS A 331 -8.44 3.17 11.94
C LYS A 331 -7.16 3.94 12.30
N ALA A 332 -7.18 4.75 13.37
CA ALA A 332 -6.07 5.61 13.77
C ALA A 332 -5.08 4.86 14.68
N GLY A 333 -4.27 3.99 14.07
CA GLY A 333 -3.16 3.33 14.76
C GLY A 333 -2.09 4.32 15.25
N ALA A 334 -1.15 3.81 16.05
CA ALA A 334 -0.11 4.65 16.65
C ALA A 334 0.77 5.35 15.60
N LEU A 335 1.08 4.66 14.49
CA LEU A 335 1.92 5.20 13.43
C LEU A 335 1.20 6.28 12.62
N GLU A 336 -0.09 6.10 12.36
CA GLU A 336 -0.96 7.05 11.67
C GLU A 336 -1.14 8.33 12.51
N LEU A 337 -1.33 8.19 13.82
CA LEU A 337 -1.43 9.34 14.73
C LEU A 337 -0.14 10.16 14.76
N VAL A 338 1.03 9.50 14.82
CA VAL A 338 2.33 10.17 14.73
C VAL A 338 2.47 10.87 13.37
N SER A 339 2.12 10.19 12.28
CA SER A 339 2.18 10.74 10.92
C SER A 339 1.31 11.99 10.76
N LEU A 340 0.07 11.95 11.27
CA LEU A 340 -0.85 13.09 11.29
C LEU A 340 -0.30 14.25 12.12
N ALA A 341 0.24 13.99 13.30
CA ALA A 341 0.82 15.02 14.16
C ALA A 341 2.03 15.71 13.48
N VAL A 342 2.93 14.93 12.89
CA VAL A 342 4.09 15.47 12.16
C VAL A 342 3.64 16.23 10.92
N MET A 343 2.72 15.69 10.13
CA MET A 343 2.18 16.37 8.95
C MET A 343 1.50 17.69 9.33
N GLY A 344 0.68 17.70 10.39
CA GLY A 344 0.07 18.92 10.94
C GLY A 344 1.13 19.93 11.36
N SER A 345 2.21 19.50 12.00
CA SER A 345 3.33 20.37 12.39
C SER A 345 4.05 20.98 11.18
N LEU A 346 4.23 20.21 10.09
CA LEU A 346 4.81 20.70 8.84
C LEU A 346 3.89 21.69 8.13
N MET A 347 2.58 21.44 8.10
CA MET A 347 1.61 22.37 7.52
C MET A 347 1.55 23.68 8.30
N LEU A 348 1.58 23.61 9.64
CA LEU A 348 1.66 24.79 10.50
C LEU A 348 2.96 25.57 10.26
N LEU A 349 4.10 24.87 10.19
CA LEU A 349 5.39 25.49 9.86
C LEU A 349 5.34 26.19 8.50
N GLY A 350 4.83 25.52 7.46
CA GLY A 350 4.68 26.10 6.13
C GLY A 350 3.75 27.32 6.12
N GLY A 351 2.62 27.24 6.83
CA GLY A 351 1.65 28.34 6.97
C GLY A 351 2.24 29.54 7.69
N LEU A 352 2.91 29.32 8.82
CA LEU A 352 3.61 30.36 9.57
C LEU A 352 4.71 31.02 8.74
N LEU A 353 5.51 30.24 8.02
CA LEU A 353 6.53 30.79 7.13
C LEU A 353 5.93 31.64 6.00
N ARG A 354 4.79 31.23 5.44
CA ARG A 354 4.09 32.00 4.41
C ARG A 354 3.54 33.34 4.93
N LEU A 355 3.13 33.39 6.20
CA LEU A 355 2.62 34.60 6.86
C LEU A 355 3.74 35.53 7.33
N VAL A 356 4.77 34.97 7.98
CA VAL A 356 5.83 35.73 8.66
C VAL A 356 6.99 36.08 7.73
N ASP A 357 7.27 35.24 6.73
CA ASP A 357 8.36 35.46 5.76
C ASP A 357 7.86 35.39 4.30
N PRO A 358 6.95 36.28 3.88
CA PRO A 358 6.43 36.30 2.52
C PRO A 358 7.53 36.60 1.48
N GLN A 359 8.63 37.23 1.89
CA GLN A 359 9.78 37.54 1.03
C GLN A 359 10.81 36.40 0.95
N ARG A 360 10.58 35.26 1.64
CA ARG A 360 11.49 34.11 1.69
C ARG A 360 12.92 34.46 2.14
N ARG A 361 13.07 35.40 3.06
CA ARG A 361 14.37 35.82 3.64
C ARG A 361 15.05 34.70 4.41
N LEU A 362 14.28 33.85 5.10
CA LEU A 362 14.77 32.67 5.79
C LEU A 362 15.35 31.67 4.78
N ASP A 363 14.63 31.43 3.68
CA ASP A 363 15.11 30.56 2.60
C ASP A 363 16.38 31.13 1.95
N ALA A 364 16.41 32.43 1.69
CA ALA A 364 17.60 33.14 1.20
C ALA A 364 18.79 33.03 2.17
N TRP A 365 18.54 33.08 3.49
CA TRP A 365 19.57 32.90 4.51
C TRP A 365 20.07 31.46 4.59
N LEU A 366 19.17 30.47 4.50
CA LEU A 366 19.50 29.04 4.50
C LEU A 366 20.30 28.65 3.25
N THR A 367 20.00 29.27 2.11
CA THR A 367 20.65 29.04 0.81
C THR A 367 21.89 29.89 0.56
N LYS A 368 22.21 30.84 1.45
CA LYS A 368 23.41 31.68 1.31
C LYS A 368 24.66 30.81 1.44
N ALA A 369 25.40 30.68 0.35
CA ALA A 369 26.68 29.97 0.35
C ALA A 369 27.68 30.64 1.32
N PRO A 370 28.46 29.87 2.08
CA PRO A 370 29.53 30.44 2.89
C PRO A 370 30.58 31.11 1.99
N PRO A 371 31.27 32.17 2.46
CA PRO A 371 32.32 32.82 1.68
C PRO A 371 33.43 31.81 1.32
N ALA A 372 33.96 31.90 0.11
CA ALA A 372 35.07 31.06 -0.35
C ALA A 372 36.30 31.28 0.55
N GLY A 373 36.55 30.34 1.49
CA GLY A 373 37.70 30.40 2.40
C GLY A 373 37.45 29.88 3.81
N GLU A 374 36.21 29.86 4.30
CA GLU A 374 35.87 29.29 5.63
C GLU A 374 35.49 27.81 5.53
N VAL A 375 36.40 26.96 5.05
CA VAL A 375 36.25 25.52 5.26
C VAL A 375 36.90 25.23 6.60
N ILE A 376 36.12 25.27 7.69
CA ILE A 376 36.57 24.73 8.97
C ILE A 376 36.67 23.22 8.76
N ALA A 377 37.87 22.76 8.43
CA ALA A 377 38.19 21.35 8.24
C ALA A 377 38.13 20.63 9.59
N SER A 378 36.92 20.37 10.09
CA SER A 378 36.71 19.42 11.18
C SER A 378 36.92 18.02 10.62
N LYS A 379 37.57 17.15 11.39
CA LYS A 379 37.77 15.72 11.04
C LYS A 379 36.45 14.97 10.80
N TYR A 380 35.33 15.54 11.30
CA TYR A 380 33.97 15.02 11.15
C TYR A 380 33.15 15.74 10.07
N ASP A 381 33.63 16.85 9.49
CA ASP A 381 32.92 17.63 8.46
C ASP A 381 33.44 17.26 7.06
N LEU A 382 33.30 15.97 6.74
CA LEU A 382 33.66 15.41 5.44
C LEU A 382 32.54 15.71 4.43
N ILE A 383 32.86 16.49 3.40
CA ILE A 383 31.95 16.72 2.28
C ILE A 383 31.85 15.43 1.47
N LEU A 384 30.81 14.63 1.71
CA LEU A 384 30.56 13.41 0.96
C LEU A 384 30.15 13.73 -0.48
N PRO A 385 30.71 13.02 -1.48
CA PRO A 385 30.21 13.09 -2.85
C PRO A 385 28.72 12.78 -2.91
N LYS A 386 27.98 13.45 -3.82
CA LYS A 386 26.53 13.23 -4.01
C LYS A 386 26.19 11.76 -4.25
N SER A 387 27.04 11.02 -4.97
CA SER A 387 26.89 9.58 -5.23
C SER A 387 26.97 8.73 -3.96
N VAL A 388 27.88 9.06 -3.04
CA VAL A 388 28.02 8.35 -1.76
C VAL A 388 26.79 8.60 -0.89
N LEU A 389 26.28 9.82 -0.85
CA LEU A 389 25.08 10.13 -0.07
C LEU A 389 23.85 9.38 -0.60
N ILE A 390 23.69 9.28 -1.92
CA ILE A 390 22.63 8.46 -2.55
C ILE A 390 22.82 6.99 -2.21
N ALA A 391 24.04 6.44 -2.39
CA ALA A 391 24.32 5.04 -2.13
C ALA A 391 24.06 4.67 -0.66
N VAL A 392 24.49 5.50 0.29
CA VAL A 392 24.25 5.31 1.72
C VAL A 392 22.76 5.44 2.05
N SER A 393 22.03 6.37 1.42
CA SER A 393 20.58 6.52 1.65
C SER A 393 19.81 5.31 1.15
N ILE A 394 20.13 4.81 -0.05
CA ILE A 394 19.52 3.60 -0.62
C ILE A 394 19.88 2.38 0.23
N ALA A 395 21.16 2.21 0.58
CA ALA A 395 21.61 1.10 1.42
C ALA A 395 20.95 1.12 2.80
N GLY A 396 20.85 2.30 3.42
CA GLY A 396 20.17 2.49 4.71
C GLY A 396 18.69 2.14 4.63
N LEU A 397 18.01 2.53 3.55
CA LEU A 397 16.60 2.21 3.33
C LEU A 397 16.40 0.70 3.06
N LEU A 398 17.30 0.05 2.32
CA LEU A 398 17.27 -1.41 2.11
C LEU A 398 17.52 -2.16 3.42
N ILE A 399 18.50 -1.74 4.22
CA ILE A 399 18.79 -2.33 5.54
C ILE A 399 17.60 -2.15 6.47
N PHE A 400 17.02 -0.94 6.52
CA PHE A 400 15.84 -0.67 7.34
C PHE A 400 14.65 -1.52 6.90
N SER A 401 14.37 -1.62 5.60
CA SER A 401 13.31 -2.48 5.06
C SER A 401 13.54 -3.95 5.37
N ALA A 402 14.79 -4.43 5.32
CA ALA A 402 15.14 -5.77 5.73
C ALA A 402 14.90 -5.99 7.23
N ILE A 403 15.38 -5.10 8.10
CA ILE A 403 15.14 -5.19 9.55
C ILE A 403 13.64 -5.18 9.86
N ALA A 404 12.88 -4.25 9.25
CA ALA A 404 11.43 -4.17 9.41
C ALA A 404 10.74 -5.46 8.97
N THR A 405 11.19 -6.05 7.86
CA THR A 405 10.73 -7.36 7.36
C THR A 405 10.97 -8.47 8.38
N TYR A 406 12.20 -8.64 8.87
CA TYR A 406 12.53 -9.71 9.82
C TYR A 406 11.88 -9.51 11.20
N THR A 407 11.54 -8.27 11.55
CA THR A 407 10.82 -7.93 12.78
C THR A 407 9.32 -8.17 12.64
N PHE A 408 8.74 -7.82 11.48
CA PHE A 408 7.31 -8.00 11.24
C PHE A 408 6.92 -9.47 11.01
N TYR A 409 7.82 -10.25 10.42
CA TYR A 409 7.71 -11.70 10.24
C TYR A 409 8.55 -12.43 11.28
N PRO A 410 7.98 -12.82 12.43
CA PRO A 410 8.74 -13.47 13.49
C PRO A 410 9.37 -14.79 13.04
N ALA A 411 10.39 -15.24 13.76
CA ALA A 411 10.96 -16.57 13.52
C ALA A 411 9.93 -17.66 13.88
N VAL A 412 10.07 -18.87 13.32
CA VAL A 412 9.14 -19.98 13.54
C VAL A 412 8.82 -20.21 15.03
N ASN A 413 9.85 -20.23 15.89
CA ASN A 413 9.67 -20.43 17.34
C ASN A 413 8.86 -19.29 17.98
N GLU A 414 9.21 -18.04 17.68
CA GLU A 414 8.55 -16.84 18.21
C GLU A 414 7.10 -16.73 17.70
N ALA A 415 6.85 -17.11 16.44
CA ALA A 415 5.51 -17.19 15.87
C ALA A 415 4.65 -18.19 16.65
N PHE A 416 5.18 -19.38 16.98
CA PHE A 416 4.46 -20.35 17.80
C PHE A 416 4.23 -19.90 19.24
N GLU A 417 5.15 -19.15 19.85
CA GLU A 417 4.93 -18.52 21.16
C GLU A 417 3.77 -17.52 21.12
N GLN A 418 3.72 -16.67 20.09
CA GLN A 418 2.62 -15.72 19.88
C GLN A 418 1.29 -16.44 19.61
N ILE A 419 1.31 -17.46 18.74
CA ILE A 419 0.14 -18.29 18.44
C ILE A 419 -0.37 -18.99 19.70
N ALA A 420 0.50 -19.47 20.58
CA ALA A 420 0.06 -20.16 21.80
C ALA A 420 -0.78 -19.25 22.72
N MET A 421 -0.42 -17.97 22.83
CA MET A 421 -1.19 -16.98 23.59
C MET A 421 -2.56 -16.75 22.96
N VAL A 422 -2.60 -16.36 21.67
CA VAL A 422 -3.83 -16.04 20.95
C VAL A 422 -4.77 -17.24 20.84
N ARG A 423 -4.23 -18.43 20.56
CA ARG A 423 -4.98 -19.69 20.51
C ARG A 423 -5.76 -19.96 21.79
N THR A 424 -5.12 -19.75 22.94
CA THR A 424 -5.73 -20.02 24.26
C THR A 424 -6.91 -19.07 24.51
N GLU A 425 -6.75 -17.80 24.16
CA GLU A 425 -7.82 -16.80 24.24
C GLU A 425 -8.95 -17.09 23.26
N ALA A 426 -8.64 -17.44 22.01
CA ALA A 426 -9.63 -17.79 20.99
C ALA A 426 -10.50 -18.98 21.43
N ILE A 427 -9.88 -20.10 21.81
CA ILE A 427 -10.60 -21.30 22.23
C ILE A 427 -11.45 -21.01 23.48
N SER A 428 -10.91 -20.25 24.44
CA SER A 428 -11.65 -19.85 25.64
C SER A 428 -12.87 -18.99 25.30
N ALA A 429 -12.72 -18.02 24.40
CA ALA A 429 -13.79 -17.13 23.97
C ALA A 429 -14.92 -17.89 23.25
N VAL A 430 -14.57 -18.80 22.33
CA VAL A 430 -15.57 -19.66 21.65
C VAL A 430 -16.28 -20.57 22.65
N ARG A 431 -15.58 -21.16 23.61
CA ARG A 431 -16.21 -22.01 24.64
C ARG A 431 -17.13 -21.22 25.56
N THR A 432 -16.73 -20.02 25.98
CA THR A 432 -17.51 -19.16 26.88
C THR A 432 -18.67 -18.42 26.19
N GLY A 433 -18.72 -18.43 24.86
CA GLY A 433 -19.76 -17.75 24.09
C GLY A 433 -19.51 -16.25 23.89
N ASN A 434 -18.30 -15.76 24.17
CA ASN A 434 -17.94 -14.37 23.89
C ASN A 434 -17.62 -14.23 22.38
N ARG A 435 -18.67 -13.98 21.59
CA ARG A 435 -18.63 -13.97 20.12
C ARG A 435 -17.65 -12.94 19.54
N GLU A 436 -17.73 -11.69 19.98
CA GLU A 436 -16.85 -10.61 19.46
C GLU A 436 -15.39 -10.89 19.76
N GLU A 437 -15.10 -11.34 20.98
CA GLU A 437 -13.75 -11.74 21.38
C GLU A 437 -13.27 -12.95 20.57
N GLY A 438 -14.13 -13.96 20.39
CA GLY A 438 -13.81 -15.17 19.63
C GLY A 438 -13.43 -14.85 18.19
N ILE A 439 -14.25 -14.05 17.51
CA ILE A 439 -13.98 -13.60 16.13
C ILE A 439 -12.64 -12.85 16.06
N ARG A 440 -12.43 -11.88 16.97
CA ARG A 440 -11.20 -11.07 16.97
C ARG A 440 -9.94 -11.91 17.18
N GLN A 441 -9.98 -12.87 18.10
CA GLN A 441 -8.82 -13.71 18.40
C GLN A 441 -8.59 -14.78 17.33
N LEU A 442 -9.64 -15.32 16.73
CA LEU A 442 -9.52 -16.21 15.56
C LEU A 442 -8.91 -15.49 14.36
N GLU A 443 -9.31 -14.25 14.09
CA GLU A 443 -8.68 -13.39 13.07
C GLU A 443 -7.19 -13.14 13.36
N HIS A 444 -6.84 -12.90 14.63
CA HIS A 444 -5.44 -12.72 15.01
C HIS A 444 -4.62 -14.03 14.89
N TRP A 445 -5.22 -15.17 15.22
CA TRP A 445 -4.58 -16.47 15.08
C TRP A 445 -4.33 -16.81 13.61
N ASP A 446 -5.32 -16.62 12.74
CA ASP A 446 -5.17 -16.79 11.30
C ASP A 446 -4.02 -15.91 10.74
N LEU A 447 -3.99 -14.62 11.12
CA LEU A 447 -2.93 -13.71 10.70
C LEU A 447 -1.53 -14.19 11.13
N LEU A 448 -1.35 -14.66 12.36
CA LEU A 448 -0.07 -15.19 12.85
C LEU A 448 0.32 -16.49 12.13
N THR A 449 -0.65 -17.35 11.86
CA THR A 449 -0.47 -18.60 11.12
C THR A 449 0.00 -18.34 9.68
N ARG A 450 -0.50 -17.27 9.08
CA ARG A 450 -0.05 -16.80 7.77
C ARG A 450 1.36 -16.18 7.80
N LYS A 451 1.65 -15.38 8.83
CA LYS A 451 3.01 -14.83 9.06
C LYS A 451 4.05 -15.92 9.28
N LEU A 452 3.68 -17.07 9.83
CA LEU A 452 4.56 -18.22 10.01
C LEU A 452 5.10 -18.75 8.68
N GLN A 453 4.23 -18.96 7.67
CA GLN A 453 4.64 -19.43 6.33
C GLN A 453 5.68 -18.49 5.71
N VAL A 454 5.37 -17.18 5.68
CA VAL A 454 6.25 -16.16 5.11
C VAL A 454 7.52 -15.98 5.93
N GLY A 455 7.42 -16.02 7.26
CA GLY A 455 8.55 -15.92 8.18
C GLY A 455 9.56 -17.06 8.02
N GLN A 456 9.09 -18.28 7.71
CA GLN A 456 9.95 -19.40 7.35
C GLN A 456 10.60 -19.15 5.99
N MET A 457 9.80 -18.82 4.96
CA MET A 457 10.28 -18.60 3.58
C MET A 457 11.38 -17.54 3.50
N ILE A 458 11.24 -16.41 4.21
CA ILE A 458 12.24 -15.32 4.22
C ILE A 458 13.55 -15.74 4.90
N ARG A 459 13.51 -16.69 5.84
CA ARG A 459 14.70 -17.18 6.56
C ARG A 459 15.40 -18.33 5.85
N THR A 460 14.64 -19.22 5.21
CA THR A 460 15.18 -20.41 4.55
C THR A 460 15.41 -20.21 3.06
N PHE A 461 14.81 -19.18 2.46
CA PHE A 461 14.72 -18.97 1.01
C PHE A 461 14.15 -20.18 0.26
N ARG A 462 13.30 -20.98 0.93
CA ARG A 462 12.65 -22.17 0.37
C ARG A 462 11.15 -22.10 0.60
N TYR A 463 10.39 -22.41 -0.45
CA TYR A 463 8.95 -22.63 -0.35
C TYR A 463 8.70 -24.13 -0.16
N ASP A 464 8.10 -24.49 0.97
CA ASP A 464 7.69 -25.86 1.27
C ASP A 464 6.18 -25.99 0.99
N ALA A 465 5.85 -26.61 -0.13
CA ALA A 465 4.46 -26.76 -0.58
C ALA A 465 3.63 -27.66 0.35
N GLU A 466 4.25 -28.64 1.01
CA GLU A 466 3.55 -29.53 1.93
C GLU A 466 3.23 -28.80 3.24
N ALA A 467 4.22 -28.08 3.79
CA ALA A 467 4.02 -27.23 4.95
C ALA A 467 2.99 -26.12 4.69
N ALA A 468 3.04 -25.51 3.49
CA ALA A 468 2.07 -24.50 3.09
C ALA A 468 0.65 -25.06 3.06
N LYS A 469 0.44 -26.24 2.47
CA LYS A 469 -0.85 -26.91 2.41
C LYS A 469 -1.43 -27.20 3.79
N ILE A 470 -0.68 -27.88 4.66
CA ILE A 470 -1.12 -28.22 6.03
C ILE A 470 -1.45 -26.95 6.84
N THR A 471 -0.74 -25.86 6.57
CA THR A 471 -1.01 -24.57 7.21
C THR A 471 -2.28 -23.93 6.67
N ASN A 472 -2.55 -24.01 5.37
CA ASN A 472 -3.79 -23.52 4.77
C ASN A 472 -5.01 -24.31 5.29
N ASP A 473 -4.90 -25.63 5.44
CA ASP A 473 -5.96 -26.47 6.02
C ASP A 473 -6.33 -26.03 7.45
N LEU A 474 -5.34 -25.62 8.27
CA LEU A 474 -5.62 -25.05 9.60
C LEU A 474 -6.38 -23.72 9.50
N ARG A 475 -6.01 -22.87 8.55
CA ARG A 475 -6.59 -21.54 8.39
C ARG A 475 -8.05 -21.63 7.96
N GLU A 476 -8.36 -22.56 7.06
CA GLU A 476 -9.71 -22.87 6.61
C GLU A 476 -10.61 -23.28 7.79
N LEU A 477 -10.12 -24.18 8.66
CA LEU A 477 -10.87 -24.56 9.87
C LEU A 477 -11.06 -23.40 10.86
N ILE A 478 -10.08 -22.50 11.00
CA ILE A 478 -10.21 -21.29 11.83
C ILE A 478 -11.29 -20.37 11.25
N GLU A 479 -11.34 -20.24 9.93
CA GLU A 479 -12.34 -19.47 9.21
C GLU A 479 -13.75 -20.05 9.34
N GLU A 480 -13.92 -21.36 9.19
CA GLU A 480 -15.21 -22.02 9.41
C GLU A 480 -15.76 -21.73 10.81
N VAL A 481 -14.91 -21.81 11.85
CA VAL A 481 -15.31 -21.46 13.23
C VAL A 481 -15.76 -20.00 13.29
N ARG A 482 -15.03 -19.09 12.64
CA ARG A 482 -15.35 -17.66 12.61
C ARG A 482 -16.66 -17.40 11.89
N ASP A 483 -16.95 -18.10 10.81
CA ASP A 483 -18.18 -17.93 10.04
C ASP A 483 -19.39 -18.50 10.77
N GLU A 484 -19.25 -19.63 11.47
CA GLU A 484 -20.29 -20.15 12.35
C GLU A 484 -20.56 -19.19 13.53
N LEU A 485 -19.51 -18.58 14.10
CA LEU A 485 -19.69 -17.50 15.08
C LEU A 485 -20.41 -16.29 14.45
N ARG A 486 -20.04 -15.86 13.25
CA ARG A 486 -20.71 -14.76 12.54
C ARG A 486 -22.18 -15.07 12.24
N ALA A 487 -22.50 -16.31 11.95
CA ALA A 487 -23.87 -16.81 11.74
C ALA A 487 -24.66 -17.03 13.03
N ASP A 488 -24.09 -16.71 14.20
CA ASP A 488 -24.70 -16.90 15.52
C ASP A 488 -24.95 -18.37 15.90
N LYS A 489 -24.17 -19.29 15.32
CA LYS A 489 -24.25 -20.74 15.52
C LYS A 489 -23.13 -21.23 16.45
N LEU A 490 -23.22 -20.87 17.73
CA LEU A 490 -22.16 -21.15 18.71
C LEU A 490 -21.85 -22.65 18.90
N ASP A 491 -22.87 -23.51 18.84
CA ASP A 491 -22.69 -24.95 19.05
C ASP A 491 -21.98 -25.64 17.88
N GLU A 492 -22.20 -25.18 16.65
CA GLU A 492 -21.44 -25.66 15.48
C GLU A 492 -19.98 -25.20 15.55
N ALA A 493 -19.75 -23.92 15.88
CA ALA A 493 -18.41 -23.40 16.12
C ALA A 493 -17.63 -24.20 17.18
N ARG A 494 -18.30 -24.65 18.25
CA ARG A 494 -17.69 -25.50 19.29
C ARG A 494 -17.32 -26.90 18.81
N LYS A 495 -18.09 -27.50 17.89
CA LYS A 495 -17.82 -28.83 17.32
C LYS A 495 -16.59 -28.85 16.42
N LEU A 496 -16.24 -27.71 15.83
CA LEU A 496 -15.07 -27.56 14.95
C LEU A 496 -13.75 -27.42 15.74
N LEU A 497 -13.79 -26.96 17.01
CA LEU A 497 -12.58 -26.73 17.82
C LEU A 497 -11.60 -27.92 17.91
N PRO A 498 -12.04 -29.19 18.09
CA PRO A 498 -11.12 -30.33 18.11
C PRO A 498 -10.37 -30.54 16.78
N GLN A 499 -11.01 -30.22 15.65
CA GLN A 499 -10.40 -30.31 14.32
C GLN A 499 -9.33 -29.23 14.16
N VAL A 500 -9.64 -27.99 14.56
CA VAL A 500 -8.68 -26.88 14.60
C VAL A 500 -7.45 -27.24 15.47
N GLU A 501 -7.66 -27.83 16.65
CA GLU A 501 -6.56 -28.25 17.52
C GLU A 501 -5.71 -29.39 16.93
N ALA A 502 -6.32 -30.29 16.15
CA ALA A 502 -5.59 -31.35 15.44
C ALA A 502 -4.75 -30.77 14.28
N ALA A 503 -5.34 -29.89 13.46
CA ALA A 503 -4.65 -29.20 12.39
C ALA A 503 -3.49 -28.35 12.91
N HIS A 504 -3.68 -27.65 14.03
CA HIS A 504 -2.62 -26.86 14.66
C HIS A 504 -1.43 -27.73 15.12
N ARG A 505 -1.70 -28.93 15.65
CA ARG A 505 -0.64 -29.88 16.01
C ARG A 505 0.12 -30.37 14.78
N ALA A 506 -0.57 -30.62 13.66
CA ALA A 506 0.06 -31.00 12.41
C ALA A 506 0.99 -29.89 11.89
N VAL A 507 0.52 -28.64 11.86
CA VAL A 507 1.35 -27.47 11.52
C VAL A 507 2.56 -27.39 12.44
N ARG A 508 2.37 -27.52 13.76
CA ARG A 508 3.49 -27.47 14.71
C ARG A 508 4.53 -28.57 14.46
N ALA A 509 4.09 -29.79 14.14
CA ALA A 509 4.97 -30.92 13.86
C ALA A 509 5.84 -30.69 12.61
N VAL A 510 5.25 -30.14 11.54
CA VAL A 510 5.97 -29.88 10.27
C VAL A 510 7.02 -28.79 10.44
N TYR A 511 6.70 -27.71 11.16
CA TYR A 511 7.60 -26.55 11.27
C TYR A 511 8.66 -26.69 12.36
N LEU A 512 8.35 -27.35 13.49
CA LEU A 512 9.29 -27.52 14.61
C LEU A 512 9.99 -28.87 14.62
N GLY A 513 9.56 -29.82 13.77
CA GLY A 513 10.11 -31.18 13.79
C GLY A 513 9.73 -31.98 15.04
N ASP A 514 8.78 -31.50 15.84
CA ASP A 514 8.26 -32.22 17.01
C ASP A 514 7.43 -33.42 16.53
N ALA A 515 8.06 -34.60 16.53
CA ALA A 515 7.42 -35.88 16.25
C ALA A 515 6.41 -36.25 17.37
N GLY A 516 5.25 -35.61 17.37
CA GLY A 516 4.03 -36.15 17.95
C GLY A 516 3.19 -36.73 16.81
N THR A 517 3.19 -38.06 16.72
CA THR A 517 2.37 -38.93 15.86
C THR A 517 1.39 -38.22 14.90
N PRO A 518 1.51 -38.38 13.57
CA PRO A 518 0.53 -37.82 12.65
C PRO A 518 -0.86 -38.40 12.95
N PRO A 519 -1.94 -37.58 12.96
CA PRO A 519 -3.28 -38.14 12.98
C PRO A 519 -3.46 -39.00 11.73
N ALA A 520 -4.07 -40.18 11.89
CA ALA A 520 -4.37 -41.09 10.80
C ALA A 520 -5.17 -40.36 9.71
N PRO A 521 -4.93 -40.62 8.41
CA PRO A 521 -5.72 -40.03 7.34
C PRO A 521 -7.19 -40.40 7.56
N VAL A 522 -8.04 -39.38 7.64
CA VAL A 522 -9.51 -39.56 7.64
C VAL A 522 -9.87 -40.03 6.23
N LEU A 523 -10.04 -41.34 6.07
CA LEU A 523 -10.64 -41.91 4.87
C LEU A 523 -12.10 -41.46 4.77
N PRO A 524 -12.59 -41.10 3.57
CA PRO A 524 -14.01 -40.79 3.39
C PRO A 524 -14.84 -42.04 3.68
N THR A 525 -15.75 -41.94 4.65
CA THR A 525 -16.78 -42.95 4.89
C THR A 525 -17.82 -42.87 3.78
N THR A 526 -17.62 -43.60 2.69
CA THR A 526 -18.72 -44.00 1.81
C THR A 526 -19.55 -45.06 2.56
N PRO A 527 -20.86 -44.86 2.79
CA PRO A 527 -21.72 -45.94 3.23
C PRO A 527 -21.92 -46.88 2.04
N ALA A 528 -21.48 -48.12 2.19
CA ALA A 528 -21.97 -49.22 1.38
C ALA A 528 -23.43 -49.46 1.76
N SER A 529 -24.34 -49.34 0.80
CA SER A 529 -25.65 -49.97 0.84
C SER A 529 -25.85 -50.74 -0.46
N GLU A 530 -26.19 -52.01 -0.28
CA GLU A 530 -26.63 -53.00 -1.26
C GLU A 530 -27.76 -52.54 -2.17
#